data_AF-A0A3Q7HS77-F1
#
_entry.id   AF-A0A3Q7HS77-F1
#
_cell.length_a   1.000
_cell.length_b   1.000
_cell.length_c   1.000
_cell.angle_alpha   90.00
_cell.angle_beta   90.00
_cell.angle_gamma   90.00
#
_symmetry.space_group_name_H-M   'P 1'
#
loop_
_entity.id
_entity.type
_entity.pdbx_description
1 polymer ?
#
loop_
_entity_poly.entity_id
_entity_poly.type
_entity_poly.pdbx_seq_one_letter_code
_entity_poly.pdbx_strand_id
1 'polypeptide(L)'
;MAPAPQLPTPSEVTITGNIYIRVRLATKSDLSHIYQLFYQIHVYHNYTHLYKATQSSLEGLLFKENPLPLFYGPSVLLLEVSPTTFNEPKRRVQACSYNI
;
A
#
# COMPACT_ATOMS: atom_id res chain seq x y z
N MET A 1 -13.63 -31.45 30.46
CA MET A 1 -12.80 -30.25 30.22
C MET A 1 -12.38 -30.28 28.77
N ALA A 2 -12.83 -29.31 27.95
CA ALA A 2 -12.31 -29.15 26.59
C ALA A 2 -10.88 -28.58 26.65
N PRO A 3 -9.97 -28.94 25.72
CA PRO A 3 -8.64 -28.34 25.67
C PRO A 3 -8.76 -26.83 25.42
N ALA A 4 -7.90 -26.04 26.06
CA ALA A 4 -7.83 -24.61 25.80
C ALA A 4 -7.47 -24.35 24.33
N PRO A 5 -8.04 -23.33 23.67
CA PRO A 5 -7.67 -22.95 22.31
C PRO A 5 -6.17 -22.66 22.24
N GLN A 6 -5.43 -23.41 21.41
CA GLN A 6 -4.01 -23.16 21.19
C GLN A 6 -3.86 -21.91 20.32
N LEU A 7 -3.35 -20.82 20.91
CA LEU A 7 -3.00 -19.61 20.18
C LEU A 7 -1.86 -19.93 19.20
N PRO A 8 -1.95 -19.55 17.91
CA PRO A 8 -0.87 -19.79 16.97
C PRO A 8 0.41 -19.08 17.43
N THR A 9 1.48 -19.84 17.64
CA THR A 9 2.81 -19.32 17.90
C THR A 9 3.27 -18.47 16.71
N PRO A 10 3.70 -17.21 16.91
CA PRO A 10 4.25 -16.40 15.84
C PRO A 10 5.43 -17.14 15.23
N SER A 11 5.37 -17.42 13.93
CA SER A 11 6.52 -17.91 13.19
C SER A 11 7.62 -16.85 13.27
N GLU A 12 8.70 -17.13 13.99
CA GLU A 12 9.83 -16.22 14.10
C GLU A 12 10.51 -16.11 12.74
N VAL A 13 10.21 -15.04 12.00
CA VAL A 13 10.83 -14.76 10.70
C VAL A 13 12.18 -14.12 10.97
N THR A 14 13.23 -14.93 11.03
CA THR A 14 14.61 -14.43 11.13
C THR A 14 15.05 -13.93 9.76
N ILE A 15 15.28 -12.63 9.62
CA ILE A 15 15.77 -12.07 8.36
C ILE A 15 17.30 -12.11 8.37
N THR A 16 17.86 -13.09 7.67
CA THR A 16 19.30 -13.41 7.69
C THR A 16 20.09 -12.76 6.54
N GLY A 17 19.48 -11.90 5.73
CA GLY A 17 20.10 -11.26 4.57
C GLY A 17 19.71 -9.80 4.39
N ASN A 18 20.26 -9.17 3.34
CA ASN A 18 19.91 -7.80 2.99
C ASN A 18 18.43 -7.70 2.63
N ILE A 19 17.76 -6.72 3.22
CA ILE A 19 16.37 -6.37 2.89
C ILE A 19 16.42 -5.08 2.09
N TYR A 20 15.75 -5.09 0.95
CA TYR A 20 15.55 -3.89 0.15
C TYR A 20 14.17 -3.34 0.44
N ILE A 21 14.14 -2.06 0.77
CA ILE A 21 12.91 -1.33 1.08
C ILE A 21 12.76 -0.21 0.05
N ARG A 22 11.55 -0.05 -0.48
CA ARG A 22 11.20 1.05 -1.36
C ARG A 22 9.91 1.69 -0.92
N VAL A 23 9.91 3.02 -0.80
CA VAL A 23 8.69 3.81 -0.67
C VAL A 23 8.34 4.37 -2.03
N ARG A 24 7.10 4.16 -2.48
CA ARG A 24 6.62 4.75 -3.73
C ARG A 24 5.16 5.18 -3.64
N LEU A 25 4.77 6.08 -4.52
CA LEU A 25 3.37 6.42 -4.72
C LEU A 25 2.60 5.24 -5.31
N ALA A 26 1.40 4.98 -4.79
CA ALA A 26 0.50 3.99 -5.34
C ALA A 26 0.01 4.38 -6.74
N THR A 27 -0.24 3.37 -7.56
CA THR A 27 -0.86 3.51 -8.88
C THR A 27 -2.10 2.64 -8.96
N LYS A 28 -2.88 2.76 -10.04
CA LYS A 28 -4.09 1.96 -10.24
C LYS A 28 -3.84 0.45 -10.17
N SER A 29 -2.66 -0.04 -10.55
CA SER A 29 -2.32 -1.47 -10.47
C SER A 29 -2.27 -2.00 -9.04
N ASP A 30 -2.11 -1.13 -8.06
CA ASP A 30 -1.98 -1.50 -6.65
C ASP A 30 -3.32 -1.61 -5.92
N LEU A 31 -4.43 -1.23 -6.58
CA LEU A 31 -5.75 -1.10 -5.98
C LEU A 31 -6.20 -2.35 -5.20
N SER A 32 -5.99 -3.54 -5.78
CA SER A 32 -6.37 -4.81 -5.13
C SER A 32 -5.60 -5.02 -3.81
N HIS A 33 -4.29 -4.79 -3.83
CA HIS A 33 -3.45 -4.92 -2.62
C HIS A 33 -3.81 -3.87 -1.57
N ILE A 34 -4.05 -2.62 -1.98
CA ILE A 34 -4.47 -1.55 -1.06
C ILE A 34 -5.80 -1.90 -0.40
N TYR A 35 -6.77 -2.40 -1.17
CA TYR A 35 -8.06 -2.83 -0.65
C TYR A 35 -7.92 -3.93 0.41
N GLN A 36 -7.02 -4.89 0.19
CA GLN A 36 -6.71 -5.94 1.16
C GLN A 36 -6.03 -5.38 2.42
N LEU A 37 -5.04 -4.49 2.27
CA LEU A 37 -4.35 -3.87 3.41
C LEU A 37 -5.32 -3.07 4.29
N PHE A 38 -6.22 -2.31 3.67
CA PHE A 38 -7.27 -1.59 4.40
C PHE A 38 -8.15 -2.55 5.19
N TYR A 39 -8.59 -3.65 4.58
CA TYR A 39 -9.35 -4.67 5.28
C TYR A 39 -8.56 -5.28 6.45
N GLN A 40 -7.29 -5.62 6.25
CA GLN A 40 -6.42 -6.19 7.30
C GLN A 40 -6.26 -5.25 8.50
N ILE A 41 -6.14 -3.94 8.29
CA ILE A 41 -6.09 -2.95 9.37
C ILE A 41 -7.40 -2.95 10.16
N HIS A 42 -8.55 -3.06 9.49
CA HIS A 42 -9.84 -3.14 10.17
C HIS A 42 -10.02 -4.45 10.93
N VAL A 43 -9.50 -5.57 10.42
CA VAL A 43 -9.45 -6.85 11.15
C VAL A 43 -8.62 -6.69 12.42
N TYR A 44 -7.42 -6.13 12.31
CA TYR A 44 -6.52 -5.92 13.44
C TYR A 44 -7.16 -5.08 14.56
N HIS A 45 -7.93 -4.05 14.21
CA HIS A 45 -8.63 -3.20 15.16
C HIS A 45 -10.03 -3.70 15.55
N ASN A 46 -10.47 -4.88 15.08
CA ASN A 46 -11.84 -5.39 15.26
C ASN A 46 -12.95 -4.43 14.77
N TYR A 47 -12.66 -3.65 13.72
CA TYR A 47 -13.55 -2.66 13.11
C TYR A 47 -14.11 -3.11 11.75
N THR A 48 -14.06 -4.40 11.45
CA THR A 48 -14.60 -4.98 10.20
C THR A 48 -16.06 -4.65 9.97
N HIS A 49 -16.85 -4.50 11.04
CA HIS A 49 -18.25 -4.10 10.97
C HIS A 49 -18.48 -2.69 10.39
N LEU A 50 -17.48 -1.80 10.52
CA LEU A 50 -17.47 -0.45 9.94
C LEU A 50 -16.92 -0.43 8.51
N TYR A 51 -16.28 -1.50 8.05
CA TYR A 51 -15.70 -1.57 6.72
C TYR A 51 -16.80 -1.73 5.65
N LYS A 52 -17.19 -0.62 5.01
CA LYS A 52 -18.20 -0.57 3.93
C LYS A 52 -17.64 -0.18 2.57
N ALA A 53 -16.34 0.09 2.50
CA ALA A 53 -15.69 0.46 1.25
C ALA A 53 -15.72 -0.73 0.27
N THR A 54 -16.03 -0.44 -0.99
CA THR A 54 -15.85 -1.37 -2.12
C THR A 54 -14.60 -0.97 -2.89
N GLN A 55 -14.04 -1.91 -3.67
CA GLN A 55 -12.88 -1.64 -4.51
C GLN A 55 -13.12 -0.47 -5.49
N SER A 56 -14.33 -0.38 -6.07
CA SER A 56 -14.70 0.74 -6.96
C SER A 56 -14.79 2.08 -6.21
N SER A 57 -15.37 2.09 -5.00
CA SER A 57 -15.41 3.32 -4.19
C SER A 57 -14.01 3.80 -3.80
N LEU A 58 -13.10 2.86 -3.53
CA LEU A 58 -11.70 3.15 -3.20
C LEU A 58 -10.93 3.66 -4.43
N GLU A 59 -11.16 3.08 -5.61
CA GLU A 59 -10.58 3.58 -6.87
C GLU A 59 -11.01 5.01 -7.15
N GLY A 60 -12.31 5.29 -7.02
CA GLY A 60 -12.87 6.64 -7.20
C GLY A 60 -12.40 7.65 -6.15
N LEU A 61 -11.92 7.19 -5.00
CA LEU A 61 -11.34 8.05 -3.97
C LEU A 61 -9.86 8.36 -4.27
N LEU A 62 -9.09 7.35 -4.66
CA LEU A 62 -7.63 7.44 -4.80
C LEU A 62 -7.16 7.92 -6.17
N PHE A 63 -7.88 7.56 -7.23
CA PHE A 63 -7.41 7.71 -8.62
C PHE A 63 -8.39 8.47 -9.52
N LYS A 64 -9.38 9.13 -8.94
CA LYS A 64 -10.26 10.02 -9.69
C LYS A 64 -9.48 11.23 -10.18
N GLU A 65 -9.57 11.46 -11.48
CA GLU A 65 -8.98 12.64 -12.10
C GLU A 65 -9.64 13.89 -11.52
N ASN A 66 -8.81 14.80 -11.01
CA ASN A 66 -9.29 16.09 -10.52
C ASN A 66 -8.92 17.19 -11.52
N PRO A 67 -9.91 17.81 -12.19
CA PRO A 67 -9.66 18.92 -13.11
C PRO A 67 -9.20 20.20 -12.40
N LEU A 68 -9.36 20.30 -11.06
CA LEU A 68 -8.95 21.44 -10.25
C LEU A 68 -8.01 20.97 -9.11
N PRO A 69 -6.68 21.12 -9.25
CA PRO A 69 -5.69 20.47 -8.38
C PRO A 69 -5.63 21.00 -6.94
N LEU A 70 -6.48 21.95 -6.56
CA LEU A 70 -6.42 22.58 -5.23
C LEU A 70 -6.72 21.59 -4.09
N PHE A 71 -7.39 20.48 -4.37
CA PHE A 71 -7.60 19.38 -3.43
C PHE A 71 -7.31 18.04 -4.09
N TYR A 72 -6.07 17.55 -3.96
CA TYR A 72 -5.78 16.16 -4.26
C TYR A 72 -6.52 15.29 -3.23
N GLY A 73 -7.22 14.26 -3.71
CA GLY A 73 -7.74 13.22 -2.84
C GLY A 73 -6.63 12.58 -2.00
N PRO A 74 -6.99 11.70 -1.05
CA PRO A 74 -5.98 11.04 -0.23
C PRO A 74 -4.97 10.30 -1.12
N SER A 75 -3.69 10.49 -0.83
CA SER A 75 -2.59 9.82 -1.53
C SER A 75 -2.11 8.63 -0.69
N VAL A 76 -1.78 7.53 -1.34
CA VAL A 76 -1.28 6.31 -0.69
C VAL A 76 0.19 6.11 -1.02
N LEU A 77 1.02 6.04 0.02
CA LEU A 77 2.43 5.61 -0.09
C LEU A 77 2.51 4.13 0.26
N LEU A 78 3.11 3.35 -0.63
CA LEU A 78 3.35 1.92 -0.42
C LEU A 78 4.79 1.72 0.06
N LEU A 79 4.93 1.00 1.17
CA LEU A 79 6.18 0.47 1.66
C LEU A 79 6.34 -0.95 1.12
N GLU A 80 7.19 -1.10 0.12
CA GLU A 80 7.53 -2.40 -0.44
C GLU A 80 8.78 -2.94 0.24
N VAL A 81 8.73 -4.21 0.61
CA VAL A 81 9.83 -4.93 1.26
C VAL A 81 10.14 -6.15 0.40
N SER A 82 11.40 -6.29 -0.02
CA SER A 82 11.85 -7.36 -0.90
C SER A 82 13.19 -7.92 -0.45
N PRO A 83 13.40 -9.25 -0.52
CA PRO A 83 14.72 -9.86 -0.34
C PRO A 83 15.65 -9.61 -1.55
N THR A 84 15.11 -9.14 -2.68
CA THR A 84 15.87 -8.81 -3.89
C THR A 84 15.81 -7.32 -4.20
N THR A 85 16.85 -6.80 -4.85
CA THR A 85 16.91 -5.38 -5.25
C THR A 85 15.78 -5.04 -6.21
N PHE A 86 15.25 -3.83 -6.07
CA PHE A 86 14.27 -3.31 -7.02
C PHE A 86 14.97 -2.91 -8.33
N ASN A 87 14.36 -3.26 -9.46
CA ASN A 87 14.76 -2.66 -10.74
C ASN A 87 14.36 -1.19 -10.72
N GLU A 88 15.34 -0.29 -10.69
CA GLU A 88 15.07 1.14 -10.82
C GLU A 88 14.61 1.44 -12.25
N PRO A 89 13.46 2.11 -12.45
CA PRO A 89 13.20 2.73 -13.74
C PRO A 89 14.28 3.79 -13.96
N LYS A 90 14.97 3.74 -15.11
CA LYS A 90 15.95 4.79 -15.49
C LYS A 90 15.29 6.15 -15.29
N ARG A 91 15.77 6.94 -14.34
CA ARG A 91 15.36 8.34 -14.18
C ARG A 91 15.62 9.05 -15.50
N ARG A 92 14.57 9.29 -16.30
CA ARG A 92 14.64 10.38 -17.29
C ARG A 92 14.63 11.64 -16.46
N VAL A 93 15.81 12.22 -16.30
CA VAL A 93 15.91 13.63 -15.92
C VAL A 93 15.32 14.38 -17.11
N GLN A 94 14.02 14.68 -17.06
CA GLN A 94 13.44 15.63 -18.00
C GLN A 94 14.04 16.97 -17.60
N ALA A 95 15.06 17.42 -18.33
CA ALA A 95 15.57 18.77 -18.20
C ALA A 95 14.39 19.72 -18.40
N CYS A 96 13.97 20.39 -17.32
CA CYS A 96 13.11 21.56 -17.42
C CYS A 96 13.97 22.66 -18.07
N SER A 97 14.01 22.68 -19.40
CA SER A 97 14.56 23.81 -20.14
C SER A 97 13.58 24.97 -19.97
N TYR A 98 13.86 25.86 -19.02
CA TYR A 98 13.29 27.20 -19.01
C TYR A 98 14.01 28.00 -20.10
N ASN A 99 13.30 28.33 -21.17
CA ASN A 99 13.77 29.35 -22.11
C ASN A 99 13.42 30.72 -21.51
N ILE A 100 14.44 31.53 -21.24
CA ILE A 100 14.32 32.98 -21.07
C ILE A 100 14.34 33.62 -22.45
#